data_AF-A0A0A9BGS5-F1
#
_entry.id   AF-A0A0A9BGS5-F1
#
_cell.length_a   1.000
_cell.length_b   1.000
_cell.length_c   1.000
_cell.angle_alpha   90.00
_cell.angle_beta   90.00
_cell.angle_gamma   90.00
#
_symmetry.space_group_name_H-M   'P 1'
#
loop_
_entity.id
_entity.type
_entity.pdbx_description
1 polymer ?
#
loop_
_entity_poly.entity_id
_entity_poly.type
_entity_poly.pdbx_seq_one_letter_code
_entity_poly.pdbx_strand_id
1 'polypeptide(L)' 'MFDAIVVSSEVGFEKPTPEIFKIALDQIGVEASQAVHVGDDEAADKAGANAIGLECWLWGEDVKTFSEIRDRILTTDPQ' A
#
# COMPACT_ATOMS: atom_id res chain seq x y z
N MET A 1 15.12 -7.54 -3.23
CA MET A 1 14.27 -8.53 -3.93
C MET A 1 12.88 -8.42 -3.33
N PHE A 2 11.82 -8.58 -4.13
CA PHE A 2 10.43 -8.47 -3.67
C PHE A 2 9.84 -9.86 -3.48
N ASP A 3 8.96 -10.02 -2.49
CA ASP A 3 8.24 -11.29 -2.24
C ASP A 3 7.13 -11.53 -3.28
N ALA A 4 6.54 -10.46 -3.79
CA ALA A 4 5.53 -10.47 -4.86
C ALA A 4 5.69 -9.26 -5.78
N ILE A 5 5.27 -9.40 -7.04
CA ILE A 5 5.19 -8.31 -8.01
C ILE A 5 3.83 -8.43 -8.70
N VAL A 6 3.02 -7.36 -8.63
CA VAL A 6 1.72 -7.27 -9.29
C VAL A 6 1.78 -6.19 -10.35
N VAL A 7 1.49 -6.55 -11.60
CA VAL A 7 1.46 -5.63 -12.74
C VAL A 7 0.03 -5.53 -13.26
N SER A 8 -0.51 -4.32 -13.36
CA SER A 8 -1.92 -4.08 -13.74
C SER A 8 -2.30 -4.72 -15.08
N SER A 9 -1.41 -4.68 -16.07
CA SER A 9 -1.64 -5.28 -17.38
C SER A 9 -1.72 -6.82 -17.35
N GLU A 10 -1.14 -7.47 -16.34
CA GLU A 10 -1.18 -8.92 -16.18
C GLU A 10 -2.44 -9.38 -15.44
N VAL A 11 -2.90 -8.58 -14.47
CA VAL A 11 -4.06 -8.92 -13.62
C VAL A 11 -5.38 -8.32 -14.12
N GLY A 12 -5.34 -7.37 -15.06
CA GLY A 12 -6.51 -6.75 -15.67
C GLY A 12 -7.21 -5.69 -14.80
N PHE A 13 -6.57 -5.28 -13.70
CA PHE A 13 -7.08 -4.26 -12.78
C PHE A 13 -6.01 -3.22 -12.53
N GLU A 14 -6.42 -1.96 -12.44
CA GLU A 14 -5.56 -0.84 -12.09
C GLU A 14 -6.09 -0.10 -10.87
N LYS A 15 -5.22 0.63 -10.19
CA LYS A 15 -5.64 1.53 -9.12
C LYS A 15 -6.58 2.60 -9.70
N PRO A 16 -7.68 3.00 -9.02
CA PRO A 16 -8.04 2.69 -7.63
C PRO A 16 -8.92 1.45 -7.43
N THR A 17 -9.09 0.59 -8.44
CA THR A 17 -9.96 -0.59 -8.33
C THR A 17 -9.49 -1.50 -7.18
N PRO A 18 -10.36 -1.87 -6.21
CA PRO A 18 -10.01 -2.67 -5.03
C PRO A 18 -9.21 -3.95 -5.31
N GLU A 19 -9.48 -4.57 -6.46
CA GLU A 19 -8.95 -5.84 -6.89
C GLU A 19 -7.43 -5.85 -6.98
N ILE A 20 -6.79 -4.78 -7.46
CA ILE A 20 -5.33 -4.75 -7.57
C ILE A 20 -4.66 -4.79 -6.18
N PHE A 21 -5.25 -4.10 -5.19
CA PHE A 21 -4.74 -4.09 -3.82
C PHE A 21 -4.98 -5.43 -3.13
N LYS A 22 -6.18 -6.01 -3.30
CA LYS A 22 -6.50 -7.34 -2.76
C LYS A 22 -5.58 -8.43 -3.32
N ILE A 23 -5.32 -8.42 -4.63
CA ILE A 23 -4.41 -9.37 -5.27
C ILE A 23 -2.99 -9.25 -4.68
N ALA A 24 -2.50 -8.02 -4.46
CA ALA A 24 -1.19 -7.82 -3.85
C ALA A 24 -1.14 -8.38 -2.42
N LEU A 25 -2.15 -8.10 -1.59
CA LEU A 25 -2.28 -8.62 -0.23
C LEU A 25 -2.37 -10.15 -0.20
N ASP A 26 -3.17 -10.74 -1.09
CA ASP A 26 -3.36 -12.18 -1.20
C ASP A 26 -2.06 -12.90 -1.61
N GLN A 27 -1.25 -12.31 -2.50
CA GLN A 27 0.02 -12.90 -2.94
C GLN A 27 1.06 -12.98 -1.82
N ILE A 28 1.03 -12.05 -0.87
CA ILE A 28 1.94 -12.04 0.29
C ILE A 28 1.29 -12.63 1.56
N GLY A 29 0.00 -12.95 1.51
CA GLY A 29 -0.74 -13.58 2.60
C GLY A 29 -0.93 -12.70 3.83
N VAL A 30 -1.16 -11.40 3.65
CA VAL A 30 -1.39 -10.45 4.76
C VAL A 30 -2.75 -9.77 4.67
N GLU A 31 -3.33 -9.47 5.82
CA GLU A 31 -4.57 -8.68 5.90
C GLU A 31 -4.27 -7.20 5.63
N ALA A 32 -5.27 -6.47 5.10
CA ALA A 32 -5.13 -5.04 4.82
C ALA A 32 -4.74 -4.22 6.06
N SER A 33 -5.19 -4.63 7.25
CA SER A 33 -4.87 -3.98 8.53
C SER A 33 -3.42 -4.18 9.01
N GLN A 34 -2.66 -5.06 8.36
CA GLN A 34 -1.26 -5.35 8.69
C GLN A 34 -0.28 -4.81 7.65
N ALA A 35 -0.79 -4.08 6.66
CA ALA A 35 0.00 -3.54 5.56
C ALA A 35 -0.22 -2.03 5.42
N VAL A 36 0.71 -1.38 4.75
CA VAL A 36 0.60 0.00 4.31
C VAL A 36 0.92 0.08 2.82
N HIS A 37 0.08 0.78 2.07
CA HIS A 37 0.35 1.17 0.70
C HIS A 37 1.13 2.48 0.66
N VAL A 38 2.16 2.57 -0.17
CA VAL A 38 2.90 3.83 -0.39
C VAL A 38 2.82 4.16 -1.87
N GLY A 39 2.18 5.29 -2.20
CA GLY A 39 1.95 5.76 -3.57
C GLY A 39 1.97 7.28 -3.65
N ASP A 40 1.73 7.86 -4.82
CA ASP A 40 1.90 9.29 -5.07
C ASP A 40 0.62 10.00 -5.56
N ASP A 41 -0.48 9.27 -5.76
CA ASP A 41 -1.74 9.82 -6.22
C ASP A 41 -2.87 9.67 -5.18
N GLU A 42 -3.48 10.79 -4.77
CA GLU A 42 -4.56 10.82 -3.77
C GLU A 42 -5.77 9.96 -4.19
N ALA A 43 -6.13 9.94 -5.47
CA ALA A 43 -7.32 9.25 -5.96
C ALA A 43 -7.03 7.78 -6.29
N ALA A 44 -5.95 7.50 -7.03
CA ALA A 44 -5.58 6.16 -7.43
C ALA A 44 -5.05 5.35 -6.24
N ASP A 45 -4.12 5.90 -5.46
CA ASP A 45 -3.49 5.20 -4.34
C ASP A 45 -4.31 5.29 -3.07
N LYS A 46 -4.48 6.51 -2.54
CA LYS A 46 -5.01 6.68 -1.19
C LYS A 46 -6.48 6.36 -1.09
N ALA A 47 -7.32 6.90 -1.99
CA ALA A 47 -8.74 6.56 -1.99
C ALA A 47 -8.97 5.06 -2.30
N GLY A 48 -8.21 4.49 -3.24
CA GLY A 48 -8.31 3.07 -3.61
C GLY A 48 -7.92 2.10 -2.48
N ALA A 49 -6.76 2.34 -1.84
CA ALA A 49 -6.30 1.54 -0.71
C ALA A 49 -7.25 1.66 0.50
N ASN A 50 -7.62 2.90 0.86
CA ASN A 50 -8.51 3.14 2.00
C ASN A 50 -9.89 2.50 1.82
N ALA A 51 -10.39 2.37 0.58
CA ALA A 51 -11.68 1.72 0.29
C ALA A 51 -11.73 0.23 0.70
N ILE A 52 -10.57 -0.41 0.87
CA ILE A 52 -10.47 -1.80 1.36
C ILE A 52 -9.91 -1.90 2.79
N GLY A 53 -9.75 -0.77 3.49
CA GLY A 53 -9.16 -0.71 4.82
C GLY A 53 -7.64 -0.86 4.86
N LEU A 54 -6.96 -0.67 3.72
CA LEU A 54 -5.50 -0.62 3.63
C LEU A 54 -5.03 0.80 3.88
N GLU A 55 -4.21 1.02 4.92
CA GLU A 55 -3.63 2.34 5.19
C GLU A 55 -2.77 2.78 3.99
N CYS A 56 -2.81 4.06 3.64
CA CYS A 56 -1.98 4.61 2.57
C CYS A 56 -1.21 5.85 3.03
N TRP A 57 0.09 5.89 2.70
CA TRP A 57 0.95 7.06 2.84
C TRP A 57 1.29 7.61 1.46
N LEU A 58 1.08 8.90 1.28
CA LEU A 58 1.47 9.59 0.05
C LEU A 58 2.94 9.98 0.07
N TRP A 59 3.67 9.53 -0.95
CA TRP A 59 5.04 9.90 -1.18
C TRP A 59 5.15 11.37 -1.60
N GLY A 60 6.03 12.12 -0.95
CA GLY A 60 6.17 13.57 -1.11
C GLY A 60 5.34 14.38 -0.10
N GLU A 61 4.32 13.76 0.51
CA GLU A 61 3.42 14.42 1.47
C GLU A 61 3.53 13.80 2.87
N ASP A 62 3.09 12.54 3.03
CA ASP A 62 3.09 11.80 4.29
C ASP A 62 4.47 11.20 4.61
N VAL A 63 5.21 10.78 3.57
CA VAL A 63 6.58 10.25 3.66
C VAL A 63 7.40 10.73 2.47
N LYS A 64 8.68 11.01 2.66
CA LYS A 64 9.58 11.57 1.63
C LYS A 64 10.83 10.72 1.43
N THR A 65 11.11 9.80 2.35
CA THR A 65 12.29 8.93 2.28
C THR A 65 11.97 7.52 2.75
N PHE A 66 12.76 6.54 2.29
CA PHE A 66 12.69 5.18 2.81
C PHE A 66 13.04 5.09 4.31
N SER A 67 13.86 6.02 4.84
CA SER A 67 14.15 6.05 6.27
C SER A 67 12.91 6.39 7.08
N GLU A 68 12.13 7.37 6.65
CA GLU A 68 10.87 7.75 7.32
C GLU A 68 9.86 6.60 7.28
N ILE A 69 9.74 5.89 6.16
CA ILE A 69 8.89 4.69 6.05
C ILE A 69 9.34 3.64 7.07
N ARG A 70 10.64 3.31 7.09
CA ARG A 70 11.21 2.33 8.03
C ARG A 70 10.94 2.76 9.47
N ASP A 71 11.25 3.99 9.81
CA ASP A 71 11.13 4.49 11.18
C ASP A 71 9.67 4.44 11.61
N ARG A 72 8.73 4.88 10.78
CA ARG A 72 7.29 4.84 11.08
C ARG A 72 6.73 3.42 11.25
N ILE A 73 7.19 2.45 10.45
CA ILE A 73 6.81 1.02 10.60
C ILE A 73 7.38 0.43 11.90
N LEU A 74 8.57 0.84 12.31
CA LEU A 74 9.25 0.28 13.48
C LEU A 74 8.92 1.00 14.80
N THR A 75 8.40 2.23 14.74
CA THR A 75 8.07 3.04 15.93
C THR A 75 6.62 2.93 16.37
N THR A 76 5.81 2.05 15.78
CA THR A 76 4.48 1.69 16.31
C THR A 76 4.61 0.87 17.61
N ASP A 77 5.24 1.45 18.63
CA ASP A 77 5.02 1.09 20.03
C ASP A 77 3.74 1.79 20.50
N PRO A 78 2.80 1.08 21.15
CA PRO A 78 1.66 1.73 21.77
C PRO A 78 2.16 2.54 22.98
N GLN A 79 1.87 3.85 22.98
CA GLN A 79 1.68 4.58 24.24
C GLN A 79 0.44 4.05 24.95
#